data_AF-A0A2V9KRV9-F1
#
_entry.id   AF-A0A2V9KRV9-F1
#
_cell.length_a   1.000
_cell.length_b   1.000
_cell.length_c   1.000
_cell.angle_alpha   90.00
_cell.angle_beta   90.00
_cell.angle_gamma   90.00
#
_symmetry.space_group_name_H-M   'P 1'
#
loop_
_entity.id
_entity.type
_entity.pdbx_description
1 polymer ?
#
loop_
_entity_poly.entity_id
_entity_poly.type
_entity_poly.pdbx_seq_one_letter_code
_entity_poly.pdbx_strand_id
1 'polypeptide(L)'
;WPGNVRELRNVMERAVILARGEWIEPAHLPPYILNPSADSSAKIVLPLGVTAAEAEKALIIKTLEKTGNNKAEAARQLGLDVKTIRNKLKSYGID
;
A
#
# COMPACT_ATOMS: atom_id res chain seq x y z
N TRP A 1 -9.15 -8.13 -6.46
CA TRP A 1 -9.22 -7.46 -5.16
C TRP A 1 -7.89 -7.63 -4.48
N PRO A 2 -7.11 -6.54 -4.32
CA PRO A 2 -5.71 -6.63 -3.93
C PRO A 2 -5.52 -7.06 -2.46
N GLY A 3 -5.85 -8.32 -2.15
CA GLY A 3 -5.45 -8.98 -0.92
C GLY A 3 -6.49 -9.92 -0.30
N ASN A 4 -7.81 -9.65 -0.43
CA ASN A 4 -8.84 -10.48 0.23
C ASN A 4 -10.27 -10.25 -0.31
N VAL A 5 -11.16 -11.24 -0.17
CA VAL A 5 -12.62 -11.11 -0.37
C VAL A 5 -13.23 -10.06 0.58
N ARG A 6 -12.62 -9.80 1.74
CA ARG A 6 -13.03 -8.73 2.65
C ARG A 6 -12.95 -7.34 1.99
N GLU A 7 -11.99 -7.11 1.09
CA GLU A 7 -11.85 -5.82 0.39
C GLU A 7 -12.94 -5.63 -0.65
N LEU A 8 -13.29 -6.69 -1.39
CA LEU A 8 -14.44 -6.67 -2.30
C LEU A 8 -15.69 -6.25 -1.56
N ARG A 9 -15.96 -6.86 -0.40
CA ARG A 9 -17.12 -6.53 0.42
C ARG A 9 -17.11 -5.05 0.83
N ASN A 10 -16.00 -4.55 1.36
CA ASN A 10 -15.88 -3.17 1.82
C ASN A 10 -16.13 -2.16 0.69
N VAL A 11 -15.67 -2.45 -0.54
CA VAL A 11 -15.95 -1.57 -1.66
C VAL A 11 -17.38 -1.68 -2.13
N MET A 12 -17.96 -2.88 -2.19
CA MET A 12 -19.37 -3.00 -2.56
C MET A 12 -20.28 -2.29 -1.56
N GLU A 13 -19.99 -2.38 -0.26
CA GLU A 13 -20.67 -1.60 0.79
C GLU A 13 -20.58 -0.09 0.50
N ARG A 14 -19.37 0.42 0.23
CA ARG A 14 -19.17 1.84 -0.08
C ARG A 14 -19.86 2.26 -1.40
N ALA A 15 -19.81 1.42 -2.42
CA ALA A 15 -20.38 1.69 -3.73
C ALA A 15 -21.91 1.76 -3.65
N VAL A 16 -22.54 0.92 -2.84
CA VAL A 16 -23.99 0.97 -2.57
C VAL A 16 -24.38 2.24 -1.81
N ILE A 17 -23.55 2.70 -0.86
CA ILE A 17 -23.81 3.96 -0.13
C ILE A 17 -23.69 5.18 -1.05
N LEU A 18 -22.76 5.14 -2.00
CA LEU A 18 -22.51 6.24 -2.95
C LEU A 18 -23.50 6.24 -4.12
N ALA A 19 -23.91 5.05 -4.58
CA ALA A 19 -24.90 4.89 -5.63
C ALA A 19 -26.27 5.34 -5.11
N ARG A 20 -26.68 6.55 -5.51
CA ARG A 20 -28.01 7.10 -5.20
C ARG A 20 -29.09 6.66 -6.19
N GLY A 21 -28.75 5.74 -7.11
CA GLY A 21 -29.62 5.23 -8.16
C GLY A 21 -29.66 3.70 -8.19
N GLU A 22 -30.34 3.16 -9.18
CA GLU A 22 -30.57 1.72 -9.32
C GLU A 22 -29.29 0.93 -9.69
N TRP A 23 -28.29 1.61 -10.26
CA TRP A 23 -27.06 1.00 -10.77
C TRP A 23 -25.80 1.58 -10.12
N ILE A 24 -24.81 0.71 -9.88
CA ILE A 24 -23.47 1.11 -9.49
C ILE A 24 -22.69 1.51 -10.75
N GLU A 25 -22.46 2.80 -10.91
CA GLU A 25 -21.60 3.35 -11.97
C GLU A 25 -20.10 3.32 -11.59
N PRO A 26 -19.18 3.36 -12.58
CA PRO A 26 -17.74 3.44 -12.33
C PRO A 26 -17.32 4.58 -11.39
N ALA A 27 -18.04 5.71 -11.39
CA ALA A 27 -17.79 6.85 -10.50
C ALA A 27 -17.96 6.51 -9.00
N HIS A 28 -18.70 5.45 -8.68
CA HIS A 28 -18.90 4.98 -7.30
C HIS A 28 -17.82 4.01 -6.82
N LEU A 29 -16.93 3.56 -7.72
CA LEU A 29 -15.85 2.64 -7.40
C LEU A 29 -14.55 3.40 -7.09
N PRO A 30 -13.73 2.89 -6.16
CA PRO A 30 -12.40 3.43 -5.91
C PRO A 30 -11.49 3.45 -7.15
N PRO A 31 -10.63 4.49 -7.28
CA PRO A 31 -9.78 4.69 -8.46
C PRO A 31 -8.78 3.55 -8.71
N TYR A 32 -8.36 2.81 -7.67
CA TYR A 32 -7.46 1.66 -7.82
C TYR A 32 -8.10 0.45 -8.53
N ILE A 33 -9.43 0.40 -8.62
CA ILE A 33 -10.16 -0.62 -9.39
C ILE A 33 -10.30 -0.18 -10.84
N LEU A 34 -10.57 1.12 -11.04
CA LEU A 34 -10.73 1.72 -12.36
C LEU A 34 -9.40 1.75 -13.13
N ASN A 35 -8.28 1.90 -12.41
CA ASN A 35 -6.93 1.86 -12.96
C ASN A 35 -6.11 0.73 -12.32
N PRO A 36 -6.32 -0.54 -12.74
CA PRO A 36 -5.57 -1.68 -12.20
C PRO A 36 -4.06 -1.59 -12.49
N SER A 37 -3.66 -0.81 -13.50
CA SER A 37 -2.28 -0.50 -13.87
C SER A 37 -1.57 0.45 -12.89
N ALA A 38 -2.29 1.14 -12.01
CA ALA A 38 -1.67 2.02 -11.02
C ALA A 38 -1.10 1.27 -9.81
N ASP A 39 -1.56 0.05 -9.50
CA ASP A 39 -1.35 -0.51 -8.15
C ASP A 39 -0.65 -1.87 -8.04
N SER A 40 -0.39 -2.57 -9.15
CA SER A 40 0.18 -3.93 -9.08
C SER A 40 1.67 -4.06 -9.42
N SER A 41 2.39 -2.97 -9.68
CA SER A 41 3.85 -3.00 -9.75
C SER A 41 4.46 -1.64 -9.43
N ALA A 42 4.32 -1.18 -8.18
CA ALA A 42 5.14 -0.07 -7.69
C ALA A 42 6.61 -0.53 -7.70
N LYS A 43 7.32 -0.25 -8.80
CA LYS A 43 8.74 -0.55 -8.94
C LYS A 43 9.53 0.59 -8.30
N ILE A 44 10.46 0.24 -7.42
CA ILE A 44 11.44 1.20 -6.93
C ILE A 44 12.60 1.21 -7.92
N VAL A 45 12.84 2.36 -8.54
CA VAL A 45 14.05 2.60 -9.34
C VAL A 45 15.11 3.14 -8.39
N LEU A 46 16.22 2.41 -8.25
CA LEU A 46 17.37 2.81 -7.45
C LEU A 46 18.58 3.02 -8.38
N PRO A 47 19.37 4.09 -8.20
CA PRO A 47 20.60 4.27 -8.97
C PRO A 47 21.64 3.20 -8.61
N LEU A 48 22.45 2.81 -9.59
CA LEU A 48 23.55 1.88 -9.35
C LEU A 48 24.60 2.54 -8.45
N GLY A 49 25.10 1.81 -7.44
CA GLY A 49 26.06 2.31 -6.46
C GLY A 49 25.45 2.74 -5.11
N VAL A 50 24.14 2.67 -4.94
CA VAL A 50 23.53 2.82 -3.62
C VAL A 50 23.94 1.68 -2.69
N THR A 51 24.13 2.01 -1.43
CA THR A 51 24.39 0.99 -0.41
C THR A 51 23.15 0.14 -0.16
N ALA A 52 23.36 -1.10 0.29
CA ALA A 52 22.24 -1.97 0.70
C ALA A 52 21.36 -1.31 1.78
N ALA A 53 21.96 -0.52 2.67
CA ALA A 53 21.25 0.21 3.72
C ALA A 53 20.32 1.31 3.18
N GLU A 54 20.74 2.03 2.14
CA GLU A 54 19.92 3.07 1.48
C GLU A 54 18.79 2.45 0.66
N ALA A 55 19.08 1.35 -0.05
CA ALA A 55 18.06 0.58 -0.76
C ALA A 55 16.98 0.06 0.21
N GLU A 56 17.40 -0.50 1.35
CA GLU A 56 16.49 -0.97 2.41
C GLU A 56 15.66 0.18 2.98
N LYS A 57 16.28 1.33 3.28
CA LYS A 57 15.57 2.53 3.76
C LYS A 57 14.50 2.98 2.75
N ALA A 58 14.84 3.07 1.48
CA ALA A 58 13.92 3.46 0.43
C ALA A 58 12.75 2.48 0.28
N LEU A 59 13.02 1.17 0.39
CA LEU A 59 12.01 0.11 0.39
C LEU A 59 11.03 0.27 1.56
N ILE A 60 11.53 0.45 2.78
CA ILE A 60 10.70 0.59 3.98
C ILE A 60 9.80 1.83 3.87
N ILE A 61 10.37 2.98 3.50
CA ILE A 61 9.62 4.25 3.41
C ILE A 61 8.54 4.18 2.34
N LYS A 62 8.87 3.77 1.11
CA LYS A 62 7.88 3.70 0.03
C LYS A 62 6.79 2.67 0.30
N THR A 63 7.12 1.57 0.97
CA THR A 63 6.12 0.57 1.36
C THR A 63 5.19 1.13 2.44
N LEU A 64 5.72 1.88 3.42
CA LEU A 64 4.89 2.56 4.43
C LEU A 64 3.97 3.62 3.82
N GLU A 65 4.47 4.42 2.88
CA GLU A 65 3.64 5.39 2.15
C GLU A 65 2.50 4.68 1.42
N LYS A 66 2.79 3.56 0.75
CA LYS A 66 1.79 2.76 0.04
C LYS A 66 0.75 2.14 0.98
N THR A 67 1.16 1.70 2.17
CA THR A 67 0.25 1.08 3.15
C THR A 67 -0.43 2.08 4.09
N GLY A 68 -0.30 3.39 3.84
CA GLY A 68 -0.92 4.42 4.68
C GLY A 68 -0.32 4.47 6.09
N ASN A 69 1.00 4.31 6.21
CA ASN A 69 1.78 4.25 7.44
C ASN A 69 1.43 3.05 8.36
N ASN A 70 0.81 2.00 7.79
CA ASN A 70 0.54 0.78 8.53
C ASN A 70 1.82 -0.08 8.64
N LYS A 71 2.51 0.07 9.77
CA LYS A 71 3.76 -0.63 10.09
C LYS A 71 3.64 -2.16 10.04
N ALA A 72 2.47 -2.72 10.38
CA ALA A 72 2.24 -4.16 10.35
C ALA A 72 2.06 -4.69 8.92
N GLU A 73 1.33 -3.94 8.08
CA GLU A 73 1.11 -4.31 6.68
C GLU A 73 2.38 -4.15 5.86
N ALA A 74 3.16 -3.09 6.10
CA ALA A 74 4.45 -2.89 5.45
C ALA A 74 5.45 -4.00 5.80
N ALA A 75 5.47 -4.45 7.05
CA ALA A 75 6.31 -5.56 7.50
C ALA A 75 5.96 -6.86 6.77
N ARG A 76 4.66 -7.16 6.66
CA ARG A 76 4.17 -8.32 5.91
C ARG A 76 4.58 -8.27 4.43
N GLN A 77 4.46 -7.11 3.78
CA GLN A 77 4.81 -6.95 2.36
C GLN A 77 6.32 -7.06 2.11
N LEU A 78 7.16 -6.63 3.06
CA LEU A 78 8.61 -6.71 2.97
C LEU A 78 9.20 -8.03 3.50
N GLY A 79 8.37 -8.92 4.07
CA GLY A 79 8.84 -10.15 4.71
C GLY A 79 9.67 -9.90 5.97
N LEU A 80 9.45 -8.77 6.64
CA LEU A 80 10.15 -8.36 7.85
C LEU A 80 9.25 -8.48 9.07
N ASP A 81 9.85 -8.53 10.26
CA ASP A 81 9.11 -8.36 11.50
C ASP A 81 8.79 -6.87 11.75
N VAL A 82 7.63 -6.60 12.35
CA VAL A 82 7.18 -5.24 12.71
C VAL A 82 8.18 -4.57 13.66
N LYS A 83 8.83 -5.35 14.53
CA LYS A 83 9.88 -4.87 15.42
C LYS A 83 11.10 -4.37 14.64
N THR A 84 11.48 -5.08 13.57
CA THR A 84 12.58 -4.68 12.68
C THR A 84 12.26 -3.36 11.99
N ILE A 85 11.05 -3.20 11.43
CA ILE A 85 10.63 -1.94 10.83
C ILE A 85 10.66 -0.79 11.85
N ARG A 86 10.14 -0.99 13.08
CA ARG A 86 10.20 0.03 14.13
C ARG A 86 11.63 0.43 14.49
N ASN A 87 12.52 -0.54 14.68
CA ASN A 87 13.91 -0.28 15.02
C ASN A 87 14.63 0.48 13.88
N LYS A 88 14.35 0.11 12.63
CA LYS A 88 14.89 0.78 11.45
C LYS A 88 14.36 2.21 11.34
N LEU A 89 13.07 2.43 11.53
CA LEU A 89 12.47 3.79 11.54
C LEU A 89 13.09 4.69 12.62
N LYS A 90 13.33 4.15 13.83
CA LYS A 90 14.05 4.87 14.89
C LYS A 90 15.49 5.19 14.49
N SER A 91 16.20 4.25 13.88
CA SER A 91 17.56 4.49 13.40
C SER A 91 17.62 5.52 12.26
N TYR A 92 16.51 5.72 11.55
CA TYR A 92 16.38 6.73 10.50
C TYR A 92 15.88 8.09 11.00
N GLY A 93 15.47 8.20 12.27
CA GLY A 93 14.96 9.44 12.87
C GLY A 93 13.56 9.84 12.38
N ILE A 94 12.71 8.88 12.01
CA ILE A 94 11.38 9.12 11.41
C ILE A 94 10.23 8.83 12.41
N ASP A 95 10.53 8.46 13.66
CA ASP A 95 9.55 8.14 14.72
C ASP A 95 9.66 9.10 15.90
#